data_AF-A0A9E3DF40-F1
#
_entry.id   AF-A0A9E3DF40-F1
#
_cell.length_a   1.000
_cell.length_b   1.000
_cell.length_c   1.000
_cell.angle_alpha   90.00
_cell.angle_beta   90.00
_cell.angle_gamma   90.00
#
_symmetry.space_group_name_H-M   'P 1'
#
loop_
_entity.id
_entity.type
_entity.pdbx_description
1 polymer ?
#
loop_
_entity_poly.entity_id
_entity_poly.type
_entity_poly.pdbx_seq_one_letter_code
_entity_poly.pdbx_strand_id
1 'polypeptide(L)'
;MTDSSGRRRPGKPWKGGWIHRLTDSVMPAKRPVVARPKSPPPAPTIHNDFAALSRSFRTAAASPKVRLLADELGLNVTTLRDHQIGYATAKEVKATATECFAAGCWAFPMRDGATDRITGIRLRSGSFKYSITGSDAQGLFIPRGLRSGMRFLCAPEGPTSNGALHMLGIPSIGRPNNSLGASNLCRAAERLLARMIVLFGDNDLKSDGRWPGRDGALSVAAALAAARIRVRVVMPPKDFKDVRDWVRGGATEHDVIRWIEDSARRMTCDAS
;
A
#
# COMPACT_ATOMS: atom_id res chain seq x y z
N MET A 1 39.67 -76.65 -23.53
CA MET A 1 38.47 -77.42 -23.19
C MET A 1 37.60 -76.57 -22.28
N THR A 2 36.40 -76.24 -22.77
CA THR A 2 35.12 -76.06 -22.05
C THR A 2 35.11 -75.50 -20.62
N ASP A 3 34.55 -74.28 -20.53
CA ASP A 3 33.32 -73.90 -19.79
C ASP A 3 33.06 -74.48 -18.39
N SER A 4 32.80 -73.61 -17.40
CA SER A 4 31.50 -73.58 -16.70
C SER A 4 31.42 -72.52 -15.58
N SER A 5 30.43 -71.66 -15.79
CA SER A 5 29.80 -70.64 -14.94
C SER A 5 29.51 -71.00 -13.47
N GLY A 6 29.39 -70.00 -12.58
CA GLY A 6 28.88 -70.28 -11.23
C GLY A 6 28.61 -69.20 -10.16
N ARG A 7 28.25 -67.94 -10.52
CA ARG A 7 27.45 -66.96 -9.73
C ARG A 7 27.82 -66.64 -8.24
N ARG A 8 28.11 -65.36 -7.96
CA ARG A 8 27.78 -64.69 -6.67
C ARG A 8 26.66 -63.66 -6.88
N ARG A 9 25.78 -63.57 -5.89
CA ARG A 9 24.48 -62.87 -5.89
C ARG A 9 24.64 -61.32 -5.93
N PRO A 10 23.67 -60.57 -6.48
CA PRO A 10 23.74 -59.11 -6.52
C PRO A 10 23.40 -58.49 -5.15
N GLY A 11 24.27 -57.60 -4.68
CA GLY A 11 23.99 -56.67 -3.59
C GLY A 11 22.99 -55.59 -4.02
N LYS A 12 22.23 -55.07 -3.04
CA LYS A 12 21.16 -54.06 -3.22
C LYS A 12 21.66 -52.79 -3.95
N PRO A 13 20.84 -52.18 -4.82
CA PRO A 13 21.21 -50.93 -5.49
C PRO A 13 21.08 -49.73 -4.54
N TRP A 14 22.18 -48.99 -4.37
CA TRP A 14 22.19 -47.65 -3.80
C TRP A 14 21.67 -46.64 -4.84
N LYS A 15 20.97 -45.62 -4.35
CA LYS A 15 20.27 -44.58 -5.12
C LYS A 15 21.20 -43.88 -6.10
N GLY A 16 20.74 -43.77 -7.35
CA GLY A 16 21.50 -43.35 -8.51
C GLY A 16 22.18 -41.98 -8.38
N GLY A 17 23.49 -42.00 -8.64
CA GLY A 17 24.25 -40.90 -9.22
C GLY A 17 25.00 -41.45 -10.44
N TRP A 18 24.96 -40.74 -11.56
CA TRP A 18 25.69 -41.14 -12.77
C TRP A 18 27.15 -40.70 -12.65
N ILE A 19 28.09 -41.66 -12.73
CA ILE A 19 29.52 -41.36 -12.91
C ILE A 19 29.81 -41.46 -14.40
N HIS A 20 30.07 -40.31 -15.05
CA HIS A 20 30.53 -40.30 -16.44
C HIS A 20 32.05 -40.50 -16.48
N ARG A 21 32.50 -41.50 -17.24
CA ARG A 21 33.90 -41.58 -17.70
C ARG A 21 34.00 -40.65 -18.91
N LEU A 22 34.72 -39.54 -18.77
CA LEU A 22 35.02 -38.64 -19.89
C LEU A 22 36.16 -39.25 -20.72
N THR A 23 35.78 -39.97 -21.77
CA THR A 23 36.69 -40.27 -22.88
C THR A 23 35.98 -39.87 -24.17
N ASP A 24 36.64 -38.94 -24.85
CA ASP A 24 36.54 -38.56 -26.26
C ASP A 24 35.34 -37.73 -26.75
N SER A 25 35.73 -36.75 -27.57
CA SER A 25 35.01 -35.60 -28.10
C SER A 25 33.72 -35.96 -28.85
N VAL A 26 32.61 -35.33 -28.46
CA VAL A 26 31.34 -35.42 -29.20
C VAL A 26 30.96 -34.03 -29.73
N MET A 27 30.87 -33.94 -31.05
CA MET A 27 30.40 -32.77 -31.82
C MET A 27 29.08 -32.20 -31.29
N PRO A 28 28.84 -30.88 -31.32
CA PRO A 28 27.61 -30.30 -30.79
C PRO A 28 26.41 -30.69 -31.65
N ALA A 29 25.55 -31.55 -31.10
CA ALA A 29 24.23 -31.84 -31.68
C ALA A 29 23.38 -30.56 -31.70
N LYS A 30 22.78 -30.23 -32.85
CA LYS A 30 21.80 -29.14 -32.98
C LYS A 30 20.64 -29.41 -32.01
N ARG A 31 20.47 -28.55 -31.00
CA ARG A 31 19.37 -28.65 -30.03
C ARG A 31 18.02 -28.51 -30.76
N PRO A 32 17.05 -29.40 -30.55
CA PRO A 32 15.70 -29.19 -31.05
C PRO A 32 15.10 -27.93 -30.41
N VAL A 33 14.58 -27.03 -31.24
CA VAL A 33 13.88 -25.84 -30.78
C VAL A 33 12.52 -26.28 -30.23
N VAL A 34 12.41 -26.37 -28.90
CA VAL A 34 11.13 -26.57 -28.24
C VAL A 34 10.29 -25.32 -28.48
N ALA A 35 9.19 -25.47 -29.21
CA ALA A 35 8.25 -24.37 -29.44
C ALA A 35 7.78 -23.83 -28.08
N ARG A 36 7.95 -22.52 -27.86
CA ARG A 36 7.50 -21.86 -26.65
C ARG A 36 5.98 -22.06 -26.54
N PRO A 37 5.44 -22.54 -25.41
CA PRO A 37 4.00 -22.62 -25.20
C PRO A 37 3.39 -21.25 -25.50
N LYS A 38 2.33 -21.21 -26.33
CA LYS A 38 1.57 -19.97 -26.56
C LYS A 38 1.12 -19.44 -25.21
N SER A 39 1.42 -18.19 -24.90
CA SER A 39 0.94 -17.56 -23.67
C SER A 39 -0.58 -17.72 -23.60
N PRO A 40 -1.16 -18.07 -22.44
CA PRO A 40 -2.60 -18.11 -22.29
C PRO A 40 -3.18 -16.73 -22.63
N PRO A 41 -4.40 -16.68 -23.21
CA PRO A 41 -5.06 -15.41 -23.48
C PRO A 41 -5.15 -14.59 -22.17
N PRO A 42 -4.96 -13.25 -22.25
CA PRO A 42 -5.09 -12.41 -21.08
C PRO A 42 -6.47 -12.64 -20.44
N ALA A 43 -6.49 -12.81 -19.12
CA ALA A 43 -7.73 -12.96 -18.38
C ALA A 43 -8.65 -11.76 -18.68
N PRO A 44 -9.98 -11.95 -18.80
CA PRO A 44 -10.91 -10.86 -19.04
C PRO A 44 -10.71 -9.77 -17.98
N THR A 45 -10.47 -8.54 -18.41
CA THR A 45 -10.28 -7.41 -17.51
C THR A 45 -11.63 -7.08 -16.88
N ILE A 46 -11.80 -7.46 -15.61
CA ILE A 46 -12.99 -7.08 -14.84
C ILE A 46 -12.93 -5.57 -14.60
N HIS A 47 -13.72 -4.82 -15.35
CA HIS A 47 -13.92 -3.40 -15.11
C HIS A 47 -14.97 -3.21 -14.01
N ASN A 48 -14.51 -3.02 -12.79
CA ASN A 48 -15.36 -2.69 -11.66
C ASN A 48 -15.78 -1.22 -11.72
N ASP A 49 -17.08 -0.94 -11.61
CA ASP A 49 -17.57 0.41 -11.25
C ASP A 49 -17.32 0.65 -9.76
N PHE A 50 -16.14 1.18 -9.44
CA PHE A 50 -15.76 1.46 -8.06
C PHE A 50 -16.65 2.48 -7.38
N ALA A 51 -17.27 3.40 -8.13
CA ALA A 51 -18.18 4.38 -7.57
C ALA A 51 -19.51 3.72 -7.16
N ALA A 52 -20.04 2.81 -7.96
CA ALA A 52 -21.20 1.99 -7.58
C ALA A 52 -20.88 1.09 -6.37
N LEU A 53 -19.75 0.38 -6.40
CA LEU A 53 -19.33 -0.48 -5.29
C LEU A 53 -19.16 0.30 -3.97
N SER A 54 -18.47 1.44 -4.01
CA SER A 54 -18.29 2.29 -2.82
C SER A 54 -19.62 2.77 -2.25
N ARG A 55 -20.60 3.12 -3.10
CA ARG A 55 -21.96 3.48 -2.65
C ARG A 55 -22.67 2.30 -1.98
N SER A 56 -22.56 1.08 -2.54
CA SER A 56 -23.11 -0.13 -1.92
C SER A 56 -22.54 -0.35 -0.52
N PHE A 57 -21.21 -0.36 -0.40
CA PHE A 57 -20.52 -0.65 0.86
C PHE A 57 -20.79 0.39 1.94
N ARG A 58 -20.92 1.68 1.56
CA ARG A 58 -21.32 2.74 2.50
C ARG A 58 -22.71 2.52 3.08
N THR A 59 -23.64 2.04 2.27
CA THR A 59 -25.01 1.75 2.73
C THR A 59 -24.99 0.62 3.75
N ALA A 60 -24.20 -0.43 3.50
CA ALA A 60 -23.99 -1.53 4.45
C ALA A 60 -23.27 -1.09 5.74
N ALA A 61 -22.47 -0.02 5.69
CA ALA A 61 -21.76 0.52 6.86
C ALA A 61 -22.66 1.29 7.84
N ALA A 62 -23.92 1.60 7.50
CA ALA A 62 -24.85 2.31 8.40
C ALA A 62 -25.20 1.54 9.70
N SER A 63 -24.74 0.29 9.83
CA SER A 63 -24.88 -0.53 11.03
C SER A 63 -24.06 -0.03 12.24
N PRO A 64 -24.34 -0.49 13.47
CA PRO A 64 -23.53 -0.24 14.65
C PRO A 64 -22.03 -0.55 14.49
N LYS A 65 -21.65 -1.35 13.49
CA LYS A 65 -20.25 -1.70 13.18
C LYS A 65 -19.37 -0.48 12.90
N VAL A 66 -19.89 0.62 12.37
CA VAL A 66 -19.09 1.83 12.11
C VAL A 66 -18.55 2.45 13.40
N ARG A 67 -19.32 2.40 14.50
CA ARG A 67 -18.83 2.84 15.82
C ARG A 67 -17.70 1.94 16.32
N LEU A 68 -17.88 0.62 16.21
CA LEU A 68 -16.85 -0.35 16.59
C LEU A 68 -15.53 -0.13 15.81
N LEU A 69 -15.61 0.13 14.51
CA LEU A 69 -14.43 0.46 13.72
C LEU A 69 -13.81 1.80 14.16
N ALA A 70 -14.64 2.81 14.43
CA ALA A 70 -14.16 4.11 14.88
C ALA A 70 -13.35 3.96 16.18
N ASP A 71 -13.89 3.21 17.15
CA ASP A 71 -13.23 2.92 18.43
C ASP A 71 -11.94 2.10 18.23
N GLU A 72 -11.98 1.05 17.39
CA GLU A 72 -10.80 0.24 17.04
C GLU A 72 -9.68 1.11 16.46
N LEU A 73 -10.03 2.00 15.52
CA LEU A 73 -9.07 2.86 14.84
C LEU A 73 -8.65 4.06 15.70
N GLY A 74 -9.41 4.41 16.74
CA GLY A 74 -9.20 5.63 17.53
C GLY A 74 -9.56 6.88 16.73
N LEU A 75 -10.61 6.77 15.93
CA LEU A 75 -11.15 7.84 15.09
C LEU A 75 -12.59 8.11 15.50
N ASN A 76 -13.15 9.26 15.12
CA ASN A 76 -14.57 9.51 15.28
C ASN A 76 -15.37 9.03 14.05
N VAL A 77 -16.69 8.84 14.22
CA VAL A 77 -17.59 8.37 13.16
C VAL A 77 -17.66 9.36 11.99
N THR A 78 -17.55 10.66 12.26
CA THR A 78 -17.56 11.71 11.23
C THR A 78 -16.38 11.56 10.28
N THR A 79 -15.17 11.30 10.80
CA THR A 79 -13.98 11.01 10.01
C THR A 79 -14.22 9.81 9.10
N LEU A 80 -14.79 8.71 9.60
CA LEU A 80 -15.07 7.55 8.75
C LEU A 80 -16.08 7.88 7.64
N ARG A 81 -17.09 8.70 7.96
CA ARG A 81 -18.10 9.17 7.00
C ARG A 81 -17.51 10.08 5.93
N ASP A 82 -16.64 11.02 6.31
CA ASP A 82 -15.97 11.96 5.41
C ASP A 82 -15.02 11.23 4.46
N HIS A 83 -14.37 10.18 4.93
CA HIS A 83 -13.58 9.27 4.11
C HIS A 83 -14.42 8.29 3.30
N GLN A 84 -15.75 8.31 3.46
CA GLN A 84 -16.66 7.43 2.74
C GLN A 84 -16.35 5.94 2.94
N ILE A 85 -15.88 5.59 4.14
CA ILE A 85 -15.55 4.21 4.50
C ILE A 85 -16.85 3.38 4.53
N GLY A 86 -16.80 2.23 3.87
CA GLY A 86 -17.91 1.29 3.74
C GLY A 86 -17.58 -0.07 4.35
N TYR A 87 -18.56 -0.96 4.40
CA TYR A 87 -18.37 -2.37 4.77
C TYR A 87 -18.84 -3.26 3.61
N ALA A 88 -17.95 -4.10 3.10
CA ALA A 88 -18.29 -5.13 2.12
C ALA A 88 -18.56 -6.46 2.84
N THR A 89 -19.74 -7.03 2.63
CA THR A 89 -20.11 -8.36 3.15
C THR A 89 -19.33 -9.47 2.46
N ALA A 90 -19.30 -10.68 3.03
CA ALA A 90 -18.70 -11.85 2.36
C ALA A 90 -19.21 -12.07 0.93
N LYS A 91 -20.51 -11.86 0.68
CA LYS A 91 -21.13 -12.00 -0.64
C LYS A 91 -20.57 -10.96 -1.62
N GLU A 92 -20.49 -9.71 -1.18
CA GLU A 92 -19.95 -8.62 -2.00
C GLU A 92 -18.46 -8.79 -2.27
N VAL A 93 -17.67 -9.16 -1.26
CA VAL A 93 -16.25 -9.46 -1.41
C VAL A 93 -16.02 -10.56 -2.45
N LYS A 94 -16.79 -11.66 -2.39
CA LYS A 94 -16.70 -12.74 -3.40
C LYS A 94 -17.09 -12.29 -4.81
N ALA A 95 -18.03 -11.34 -4.91
CA ALA A 95 -18.46 -10.81 -6.21
C ALA A 95 -17.45 -9.83 -6.81
N THR A 96 -16.62 -9.20 -5.99
CA THR A 96 -15.54 -8.33 -6.44
C THR A 96 -14.29 -9.17 -6.61
N ALA A 97 -13.82 -9.45 -7.83
CA ALA A 97 -12.61 -10.25 -8.03
C ALA A 97 -11.46 -9.74 -7.15
N THR A 98 -11.16 -10.44 -6.06
CA THR A 98 -10.22 -10.02 -5.02
C THR A 98 -9.71 -11.26 -4.32
N GLU A 99 -8.54 -11.15 -3.70
CA GLU A 99 -7.94 -12.18 -2.87
C GLU A 99 -8.40 -12.08 -1.39
N CYS A 100 -9.32 -11.16 -1.04
CA CYS A 100 -9.94 -11.14 0.30
C CYS A 100 -10.84 -12.38 0.45
N PHE A 101 -10.41 -13.33 1.29
CA PHE A 101 -11.20 -14.51 1.68
C PHE A 101 -12.01 -14.29 2.98
N ALA A 102 -12.08 -13.05 3.47
CA ALA A 102 -12.72 -12.75 4.75
C ALA A 102 -14.25 -12.85 4.68
N ALA A 103 -14.88 -13.08 5.84
CA ALA A 103 -16.34 -13.05 6.00
C ALA A 103 -16.96 -11.63 5.90
N GLY A 104 -16.12 -10.63 5.62
CA GLY A 104 -16.46 -9.24 5.38
C GLY A 104 -15.20 -8.39 5.51
N CYS A 105 -15.12 -7.32 4.73
CA CYS A 105 -13.93 -6.47 4.63
C CYS A 105 -14.39 -5.00 4.77
N TRP A 106 -13.74 -4.21 5.62
CA TRP A 106 -13.90 -2.74 5.61
C TRP A 106 -13.33 -2.19 4.31
N ALA A 107 -14.07 -1.28 3.66
CA ALA A 107 -13.77 -0.77 2.34
C ALA A 107 -13.41 0.71 2.39
N PHE A 108 -12.22 1.04 1.89
CA PHE A 108 -11.64 2.37 1.87
C PHE A 108 -11.52 2.82 0.41
N PRO A 109 -12.36 3.76 -0.05
CA PRO A 109 -12.32 4.21 -1.43
C PRO A 109 -11.02 4.98 -1.71
N MET A 110 -10.41 4.68 -2.85
CA MET A 110 -9.23 5.34 -3.37
C MET A 110 -9.65 6.26 -4.52
N ARG A 111 -9.03 7.43 -4.64
CA ARG A 111 -9.44 8.47 -5.57
C ARG A 111 -8.30 9.03 -6.41
N ASP A 112 -8.66 9.46 -7.60
CA ASP A 112 -7.78 10.20 -8.51
C ASP A 112 -7.49 11.60 -7.96
N GLY A 113 -6.22 12.01 -8.04
CA GLY A 113 -5.77 13.29 -7.51
C GLY A 113 -6.39 14.50 -8.22
N ALA A 114 -6.56 14.44 -9.54
CA ALA A 114 -7.04 15.56 -10.33
C ALA A 114 -8.57 15.69 -10.37
N THR A 115 -9.30 14.59 -10.23
CA THR A 115 -10.76 14.57 -10.47
C THR A 115 -11.58 14.22 -9.23
N ASP A 116 -10.94 13.77 -8.14
CA ASP A 116 -11.61 13.25 -6.93
C ASP A 116 -12.52 12.02 -7.19
N ARG A 117 -12.46 11.45 -8.40
CA ARG A 117 -13.23 10.26 -8.78
C ARG A 117 -12.65 9.02 -8.13
N ILE A 118 -13.51 8.08 -7.75
CA ILE A 118 -13.08 6.81 -7.14
C ILE A 118 -12.44 5.93 -8.22
N THR A 119 -11.19 5.53 -8.01
CA THR A 119 -10.38 4.72 -8.94
C THR A 119 -10.02 3.35 -8.38
N GLY A 120 -10.42 3.06 -7.14
CA GLY A 120 -10.17 1.77 -6.52
C GLY A 120 -10.77 1.68 -5.13
N ILE A 121 -10.70 0.49 -4.55
CA ILE A 121 -11.15 0.24 -3.18
C ILE A 121 -10.12 -0.65 -2.50
N ARG A 122 -9.55 -0.13 -1.41
CA ARG A 122 -8.72 -0.90 -0.49
C ARG A 122 -9.63 -1.61 0.51
N LEU A 123 -9.41 -2.89 0.73
CA LEU A 123 -10.13 -3.71 1.69
C LEU A 123 -9.27 -3.98 2.92
N ARG A 124 -9.90 -4.09 4.09
CA ARG A 124 -9.24 -4.46 5.35
C ARG A 124 -10.07 -5.48 6.12
N SER A 125 -9.41 -6.53 6.60
CA SER A 125 -9.95 -7.49 7.57
C SER A 125 -8.91 -7.74 8.66
N GLY A 126 -9.12 -7.17 9.86
CA GLY A 126 -8.12 -7.19 10.92
C GLY A 126 -6.82 -6.48 10.50
N SER A 127 -5.70 -7.19 10.56
CA SER A 127 -4.37 -6.71 10.12
C SER A 127 -4.13 -6.87 8.61
N PHE A 128 -4.95 -7.66 7.91
CA PHE A 128 -4.78 -7.92 6.49
C PHE A 128 -5.38 -6.80 5.65
N LYS A 129 -4.65 -6.44 4.59
CA LYS A 129 -5.04 -5.42 3.62
C LYS A 129 -5.07 -6.06 2.24
N TYR A 130 -6.15 -5.83 1.49
CA TYR A 130 -6.34 -6.31 0.12
C TYR A 130 -6.77 -5.16 -0.76
N SER A 131 -6.85 -5.37 -2.07
CA SER A 131 -7.47 -4.44 -3.01
C SER A 131 -8.45 -5.19 -3.90
N ILE A 132 -9.52 -4.52 -4.33
CA ILE A 132 -10.37 -5.05 -5.39
C ILE A 132 -9.58 -5.02 -6.71
N THR A 133 -9.64 -6.08 -7.51
CA THR A 133 -8.95 -6.15 -8.81
C THR A 133 -9.35 -4.97 -9.70
N GLY A 134 -8.36 -4.40 -10.38
CA GLY A 134 -8.52 -3.20 -11.20
C GLY A 134 -8.42 -1.88 -10.43
N SER A 135 -8.25 -1.91 -9.10
CA SER A 135 -8.02 -0.68 -8.32
C SER A 135 -6.71 -0.02 -8.74
N ASP A 136 -6.73 1.29 -8.95
CA ASP A 136 -5.53 2.08 -9.21
C ASP A 136 -4.58 2.05 -7.99
N ALA A 137 -3.38 1.51 -8.18
CA ALA A 137 -2.35 1.43 -7.14
C ALA A 137 -1.86 2.82 -6.68
N GLN A 138 -2.07 3.87 -7.48
CA GLN A 138 -1.73 5.26 -7.16
C GLN A 138 -2.86 6.02 -6.48
N GLY A 139 -4.06 5.44 -6.36
CA GLY A 139 -5.23 6.12 -5.82
C GLY A 139 -5.02 6.59 -4.38
N LEU A 140 -5.51 7.78 -4.07
CA LEU A 140 -5.34 8.44 -2.78
C LEU A 140 -6.58 8.29 -1.89
N PHE A 141 -6.41 8.32 -0.58
CA PHE A 141 -7.51 8.36 0.37
C PHE A 141 -7.87 9.81 0.66
N ILE A 142 -8.74 10.42 -0.17
CA ILE A 142 -9.13 11.83 -0.06
C ILE A 142 -10.45 11.93 0.73
N PRO A 143 -10.49 12.62 1.88
CA PRO A 143 -11.73 12.89 2.60
C PRO A 143 -12.56 13.94 1.84
N ARG A 144 -13.88 13.92 2.07
CA ARG A 144 -14.77 14.99 1.60
C ARG A 144 -14.50 16.28 2.36
N GLY A 145 -14.75 17.41 1.71
CA GLY A 145 -14.72 18.73 2.37
C GLY A 145 -13.35 19.41 2.44
N LEU A 146 -12.30 18.87 1.79
CA LEU A 146 -11.03 19.58 1.67
C LEU A 146 -11.22 20.89 0.90
N ARG A 147 -10.75 22.00 1.49
CA ARG A 147 -10.80 23.33 0.91
C ARG A 147 -9.57 23.60 0.05
N SER A 148 -9.70 24.43 -0.96
CA SER A 148 -8.54 24.90 -1.74
C SER A 148 -7.77 26.02 -1.04
N GLY A 149 -6.52 26.24 -1.43
CA GLY A 149 -5.70 27.38 -0.99
C GLY A 149 -4.98 27.16 0.35
N MET A 150 -4.73 25.91 0.73
CA MET A 150 -4.07 25.57 1.99
C MET A 150 -2.55 25.85 1.96
N ARG A 151 -2.01 26.32 3.09
CA ARG A 151 -0.57 26.53 3.29
C ARG A 151 0.23 25.24 3.14
N PHE A 152 -0.31 24.14 3.65
CA PHE A 152 0.25 22.82 3.46
C PHE A 152 -0.86 21.77 3.38
N LEU A 153 -0.55 20.66 2.72
CA LEU A 153 -1.36 19.46 2.66
C LEU A 153 -0.55 18.30 3.25
N CYS A 154 -1.02 17.70 4.33
CA CYS A 154 -0.37 16.53 4.90
C CYS A 154 -0.68 15.27 4.09
N ALA A 155 0.32 14.40 3.94
CA ALA A 155 0.20 13.16 3.17
C ALA A 155 0.80 11.97 3.93
N PRO A 156 0.11 11.47 4.97
CA PRO A 156 0.56 10.30 5.72
C PRO A 156 0.37 9.00 4.94
N GLU A 157 1.01 7.93 5.41
CA GLU A 157 0.81 6.60 4.83
C GLU A 157 -0.55 6.00 5.22
N GLY A 158 -1.35 5.66 4.22
CA GLY A 158 -2.59 4.91 4.40
C GLY A 158 -3.80 5.74 4.85
N PRO A 159 -4.98 5.09 4.88
CA PRO A 159 -6.24 5.78 5.15
C PRO A 159 -6.43 6.12 6.63
N THR A 160 -5.89 5.31 7.54
CA THR A 160 -6.13 5.47 8.98
C THR A 160 -5.29 6.58 9.59
N SER A 161 -4.04 6.70 9.14
CA SER A 161 -3.16 7.83 9.47
C SER A 161 -3.70 9.13 8.91
N ASN A 162 -4.30 9.08 7.71
CA ASN A 162 -5.02 10.22 7.16
C ASN A 162 -6.24 10.62 8.00
N GLY A 163 -7.06 9.63 8.41
CA GLY A 163 -8.21 9.88 9.26
C GLY A 163 -7.83 10.53 10.60
N ALA A 164 -6.69 10.19 11.18
CA ALA A 164 -6.21 10.78 12.43
C ALA A 164 -5.90 12.28 12.28
N LEU A 165 -5.24 12.68 11.19
CA LEU A 165 -5.01 14.10 10.87
C LEU A 165 -6.31 14.85 10.55
N HIS A 166 -7.18 14.24 9.75
CA HIS A 166 -8.49 14.82 9.40
C HIS A 166 -9.36 15.05 10.65
N MET A 167 -9.32 14.13 11.62
CA MET A 167 -10.01 14.28 12.90
C MET A 167 -9.55 15.50 13.70
N LEU A 168 -8.29 15.90 13.56
CA LEU A 168 -7.73 17.11 14.16
C LEU A 168 -7.99 18.37 13.33
N GLY A 169 -8.75 18.29 12.23
CA GLY A 169 -8.98 19.42 11.33
C GLY A 169 -7.81 19.76 10.41
N ILE A 170 -6.75 18.94 10.41
CA ILE A 170 -5.55 19.17 9.60
C ILE A 170 -5.83 18.74 8.15
N PRO A 171 -5.61 19.60 7.14
CA PRO A 171 -5.81 19.22 5.74
C PRO A 171 -4.90 18.06 5.35
N SER A 172 -5.47 16.91 4.99
CA SER A 172 -4.69 15.72 4.73
C SER A 172 -5.28 14.75 3.67
N ILE A 173 -4.39 14.07 2.96
CA ILE A 173 -4.71 13.01 1.99
C ILE A 173 -3.83 11.78 2.24
N GLY A 174 -4.44 10.61 2.38
CA GLY A 174 -3.70 9.37 2.65
C GLY A 174 -3.07 8.79 1.40
N ARG A 175 -1.80 8.38 1.51
CA ARG A 175 -1.07 7.68 0.43
C ARG A 175 -1.48 6.21 0.37
N PRO A 176 -1.45 5.57 -0.82
CA PRO A 176 -1.81 4.16 -0.97
C PRO A 176 -0.88 3.18 -0.23
N ASN A 177 0.39 3.56 -0.05
CA ASN A 177 1.43 2.87 0.72
C ASN A 177 2.63 3.83 0.96
N ASN A 178 3.74 3.28 1.48
CA ASN A 178 4.94 4.03 1.81
C ASN A 178 5.65 4.71 0.63
N SER A 179 5.54 4.23 -0.60
CA SER A 179 6.39 4.66 -1.75
C SER A 179 5.62 5.10 -3.00
N LEU A 180 4.31 4.90 -3.06
CA LEU A 180 3.45 5.26 -4.19
C LEU A 180 2.59 6.49 -3.89
N GLY A 181 1.91 7.00 -4.93
CA GLY A 181 0.97 8.10 -4.85
C GLY A 181 1.54 9.45 -5.27
N ALA A 182 2.84 9.55 -5.60
CA ALA A 182 3.48 10.82 -5.95
C ALA A 182 2.78 11.57 -7.11
N SER A 183 2.47 10.86 -8.20
CA SER A 183 1.79 11.45 -9.37
C SER A 183 0.39 11.99 -9.01
N ASN A 184 -0.41 11.20 -8.29
CA ASN A 184 -1.72 11.67 -7.83
C ASN A 184 -1.62 12.77 -6.77
N LEU A 185 -0.57 12.77 -5.92
CA LEU A 185 -0.33 13.84 -4.96
C LEU A 185 -0.01 15.17 -5.66
N CYS A 186 0.79 15.17 -6.72
CA CYS A 186 1.02 16.37 -7.55
C CYS A 186 -0.32 16.92 -8.08
N ARG A 187 -1.12 16.04 -8.69
CA ARG A 187 -2.42 16.39 -9.27
C ARG A 187 -3.42 16.90 -8.21
N ALA A 188 -3.39 16.32 -7.01
CA ALA A 188 -4.21 16.76 -5.90
C ALA A 188 -3.75 18.12 -5.35
N ALA A 189 -2.44 18.33 -5.22
CA ALA A 189 -1.88 19.61 -4.77
C ALA A 189 -2.19 20.74 -5.74
N GLU A 190 -2.13 20.48 -7.05
CA GLU A 190 -2.54 21.43 -8.09
C GLU A 190 -4.03 21.76 -7.97
N ARG A 191 -4.90 20.74 -7.98
CA ARG A 191 -6.36 20.93 -7.84
C ARG A 191 -6.74 21.70 -6.58
N LEU A 192 -6.09 21.39 -5.46
CA LEU A 192 -6.39 21.98 -4.14
C LEU A 192 -5.59 23.27 -3.87
N LEU A 193 -4.76 23.73 -4.81
CA LEU A 193 -3.91 24.91 -4.67
C LEU A 193 -3.06 24.85 -3.37
N ALA A 194 -2.54 23.67 -3.05
CA ALA A 194 -1.72 23.46 -1.86
C ALA A 194 -0.31 24.02 -2.09
N ARG A 195 0.14 24.92 -1.21
CA ARG A 195 1.47 25.56 -1.34
C ARG A 195 2.64 24.64 -1.03
N MET A 196 2.40 23.56 -0.28
CA MET A 196 3.42 22.59 0.14
C MET A 196 2.77 21.26 0.48
N ILE A 197 3.45 20.15 0.19
CA ILE A 197 3.08 18.82 0.70
C ILE A 197 3.96 18.49 1.90
N VAL A 198 3.35 18.00 2.99
CA VAL A 198 4.06 17.47 4.16
C VAL A 198 3.86 15.97 4.20
N LEU A 199 4.88 15.21 3.82
CA LEU A 199 4.87 13.74 3.87
C LEU A 199 5.18 13.29 5.30
N PHE A 200 4.25 12.53 5.88
CA PHE A 200 4.53 11.78 7.10
C PHE A 200 5.01 10.38 6.73
N GLY A 201 6.21 10.04 7.19
CA GLY A 201 6.74 8.67 7.22
C GLY A 201 6.44 7.99 8.56
N ASP A 202 6.61 6.68 8.60
CA ASP A 202 6.41 5.86 9.80
C ASP A 202 7.76 5.53 10.48
N ASN A 203 7.79 5.53 11.82
CA ASN A 203 8.91 5.08 12.64
C ASN A 203 8.92 3.54 12.71
N ASP A 204 9.34 2.90 11.61
CA ASP A 204 9.26 1.45 11.44
C ASP A 204 10.63 0.79 11.15
N LEU A 205 11.71 1.34 11.73
CA LEU A 205 13.06 0.79 11.66
C LEU A 205 13.06 -0.70 12.03
N LYS A 206 13.55 -1.53 11.11
CA LYS A 206 13.68 -2.97 11.28
C LYS A 206 15.02 -3.30 11.94
N SER A 207 15.11 -4.50 12.52
CA SER A 207 16.35 -5.02 13.13
C SER A 207 17.50 -5.16 12.13
N ASP A 208 17.21 -5.27 10.83
CA ASP A 208 18.20 -5.33 9.75
C ASP A 208 18.60 -3.94 9.21
N GLY A 209 18.18 -2.86 9.89
CA GLY A 209 18.52 -1.48 9.54
C GLY A 209 17.65 -0.85 8.46
N ARG A 210 16.76 -1.61 7.80
CA ARG A 210 15.82 -1.02 6.83
C ARG A 210 14.81 -0.13 7.53
N TRP A 211 14.48 1.01 6.92
CA TRP A 211 13.48 1.94 7.45
C TRP A 211 12.42 2.30 6.39
N PRO A 212 11.52 1.36 6.05
CA PRO A 212 10.61 1.50 4.91
C PRO A 212 9.72 2.75 4.94
N GLY A 213 9.25 3.18 6.10
CA GLY A 213 8.40 4.36 6.27
C GLY A 213 9.15 5.65 5.95
N ARG A 214 10.41 5.77 6.38
CA ARG A 214 11.29 6.90 6.06
C ARG A 214 11.72 6.87 4.59
N ASP A 215 12.25 5.74 4.14
CA ASP A 215 12.82 5.60 2.80
C ASP A 215 11.76 5.79 1.71
N GLY A 216 10.55 5.26 1.95
CA GLY A 216 9.39 5.48 1.09
C GLY A 216 8.97 6.95 1.04
N ALA A 217 8.91 7.64 2.18
CA ALA A 217 8.59 9.06 2.23
C ALA A 217 9.65 9.92 1.50
N LEU A 218 10.94 9.59 1.65
CA LEU A 218 12.03 10.25 0.91
C LEU A 218 11.93 10.02 -0.61
N SER A 219 11.59 8.80 -1.03
CA SER A 219 11.38 8.48 -2.45
C SER A 219 10.23 9.29 -3.06
N VAL A 220 9.09 9.37 -2.36
CA VAL A 220 7.96 10.22 -2.80
C VAL A 220 8.35 11.69 -2.79
N ALA A 221 9.13 12.16 -1.80
CA ALA A 221 9.62 13.54 -1.76
C ALA A 221 10.48 13.88 -2.97
N ALA A 222 11.38 12.98 -3.37
CA ALA A 222 12.21 13.17 -4.56
C ALA A 222 11.36 13.31 -5.83
N ALA A 223 10.33 12.47 -5.99
CA ALA A 223 9.40 12.55 -7.12
C ALA A 223 8.59 13.85 -7.12
N LEU A 224 8.09 14.30 -5.96
CA LEU A 224 7.38 15.57 -5.82
C LEU A 224 8.28 16.77 -6.12
N ALA A 225 9.52 16.75 -5.62
CA ALA A 225 10.51 17.80 -5.88
C ALA A 225 10.88 17.88 -7.37
N ALA A 226 11.03 16.74 -8.05
CA ALA A 226 11.25 16.70 -9.49
C ALA A 226 10.08 17.31 -10.29
N ALA A 227 8.86 17.18 -9.77
CA ALA A 227 7.67 17.87 -10.29
C ALA A 227 7.53 19.33 -9.83
N ARG A 228 8.56 19.91 -9.20
CA ARG A 228 8.59 21.27 -8.63
C ARG A 228 7.53 21.54 -7.55
N ILE A 229 7.05 20.49 -6.89
CA ILE A 229 6.17 20.63 -5.73
C ILE A 229 7.04 20.86 -4.49
N ARG A 230 6.76 21.94 -3.75
CA ARG A 230 7.40 22.17 -2.46
C ARG A 230 6.99 21.04 -1.51
N VAL A 231 7.96 20.30 -0.99
CA VAL A 231 7.73 19.14 -0.14
C VAL A 231 8.56 19.20 1.12
N ARG A 232 8.02 18.66 2.22
CA ARG A 232 8.74 18.41 3.47
C ARG A 232 8.45 16.98 3.92
N VAL A 233 9.48 16.28 4.39
CA VAL A 233 9.34 14.97 5.04
C VAL A 233 9.41 15.18 6.54
N VAL A 234 8.48 14.58 7.28
CA VAL A 234 8.37 14.63 8.73
C VAL A 234 8.15 13.21 9.24
N MET A 235 8.82 12.87 10.34
CA MET A 235 8.55 11.65 11.10
C MET A 235 7.75 12.02 12.36
N PRO A 236 6.82 11.19 12.86
CA PRO A 236 6.24 11.41 14.18
C PRO A 236 7.34 11.36 15.27
N PRO A 237 7.08 11.88 16.48
CA PRO A 237 8.02 11.73 17.59
C PRO A 237 8.40 10.26 17.79
N LYS A 238 9.65 10.03 18.22
CA LYS A 238 10.28 8.69 18.24
C LYS A 238 9.49 7.62 19.01
N ASP A 239 8.69 8.02 19.99
CA ASP A 239 7.93 7.13 20.85
C ASP A 239 6.63 6.62 20.17
N PHE A 240 6.30 7.17 18.99
CA PHE A 240 5.12 6.79 18.23
C PHE A 240 5.51 6.17 16.89
N LYS A 241 4.85 5.07 16.56
CA LYS A 241 5.14 4.33 15.32
C LYS A 241 4.69 5.10 14.08
N ASP A 242 3.49 5.66 14.10
CA ASP A 242 2.89 6.38 12.98
C ASP A 242 2.12 7.60 13.51
N VAL A 243 1.69 8.51 12.62
CA VAL A 243 0.98 9.73 13.07
C VAL A 243 -0.36 9.41 13.73
N ARG A 244 -1.01 8.29 13.41
CA ARG A 244 -2.24 7.89 14.11
C ARG A 244 -1.93 7.45 15.53
N ASP A 245 -0.86 6.70 15.73
CA ASP A 245 -0.37 6.30 17.05
C ASP A 245 -0.06 7.53 17.91
N TRP A 246 0.54 8.56 17.31
CA TRP A 246 0.79 9.85 17.97
C TRP A 246 -0.50 10.58 18.38
N VAL A 247 -1.49 10.67 17.48
CA VAL A 247 -2.80 11.24 17.80
C VAL A 247 -3.52 10.44 18.89
N ARG A 248 -3.45 9.11 18.85
CA ARG A 248 -4.00 8.24 19.91
C ARG A 248 -3.29 8.43 21.25
N GLY A 249 -2.00 8.78 21.23
CA GLY A 249 -1.23 9.18 22.40
C GLY A 249 -1.59 10.54 22.98
N GLY A 250 -2.57 11.25 22.40
CA GLY A 250 -3.07 12.53 22.92
C GLY A 250 -2.57 13.77 22.16
N ALA A 251 -1.92 13.61 21.02
CA ALA A 251 -1.48 14.76 20.22
C ALA A 251 -2.67 15.61 19.73
N THR A 252 -2.56 16.91 19.89
CA THR A 252 -3.53 17.89 19.41
C THR A 252 -3.16 18.44 18.03
N GLU A 253 -4.07 19.18 17.41
CA GLU A 253 -3.78 19.94 16.19
C GLU A 253 -2.53 20.84 16.38
N HIS A 254 -2.45 21.52 17.53
CA HIS A 254 -1.34 22.42 17.85
C HIS A 254 0.00 21.68 17.89
N ASP A 255 0.06 20.49 18.52
CA ASP A 255 1.27 19.70 18.63
C ASP A 255 1.79 19.28 17.25
N VAL A 256 0.88 18.82 16.38
CA VAL A 256 1.22 18.41 15.01
C VAL A 256 1.71 19.58 14.19
N ILE A 257 1.02 20.72 14.23
CA ILE A 257 1.42 21.92 13.49
C ILE A 257 2.79 22.41 13.96
N ARG A 258 3.02 22.54 15.28
CA ARG A 258 4.32 22.95 15.81
C ARG A 258 5.43 22.00 15.40
N TRP A 259 5.18 20.70 15.38
CA TRP A 259 6.16 19.71 14.96
C TRP A 259 6.54 19.84 13.47
N ILE A 260 5.56 20.12 12.60
CA ILE A 260 5.81 20.41 11.18
C ILE A 260 6.63 21.69 11.02
N GLU A 261 6.43 22.69 11.88
CA GLU A 261 7.16 23.95 11.84
C GLU A 261 8.58 23.83 12.40
N ASP A 262 8.76 23.09 13.48
CA ASP A 262 10.07 22.82 14.07
C ASP A 262 10.96 21.94 13.19
N SER A 263 10.37 20.99 12.45
CA SER A 263 11.14 20.20 11.48
C SER A 263 11.75 21.06 10.37
N ALA A 264 11.18 22.25 10.08
CA ALA A 264 11.80 23.23 9.19
C ALA A 264 13.14 23.75 9.73
N ARG A 265 13.20 24.00 11.05
CA ARG A 265 14.33 24.62 11.74
C ARG A 265 15.47 23.63 11.97
N ARG A 266 15.13 22.35 12.18
CA ARG A 266 16.14 21.28 12.39
C ARG A 266 16.94 21.01 11.11
N MET A 267 16.29 21.00 9.95
CA MET A 267 16.98 20.78 8.67
C MET A 267 17.94 21.90 8.26
N THR A 268 17.81 23.11 8.81
CA THR A 268 18.74 24.22 8.53
C THR A 268 20.00 24.20 9.39
N CYS A 269 20.01 23.46 10.52
CA CYS A 269 21.15 23.41 11.43
C CYS A 269 22.08 22.21 11.17
N ASP A 270 21.58 21.10 10.62
CA ASP A 270 22.39 19.91 10.26
C ASP A 270 23.16 20.07 8.93
N ALA A 271 23.09 21.24 8.30
CA ALA A 271 23.80 21.60 7.07
C ALA A 271 24.91 22.64 7.30
N SER A 272 25.33 22.84 8.56
CA SER A 272 26.38 23.78 8.98
C SER A 272 27.59 23.03 9.55
#